data_AF-A0A8H8R1A6-F1
#
_entry.id   AF-A0A8H8R1A6-F1
#
_cell.length_a   1.000
_cell.length_b   1.000
_cell.length_c   1.000
_cell.angle_alpha   90.00
_cell.angle_beta   90.00
_cell.angle_gamma   90.00
#
_symmetry.space_group_name_H-M   'P 1'
#
loop_
_entity.id
_entity.type
_entity.pdbx_description
1 polymer ?
#
loop_
_entity_poly.entity_id
_entity_poly.type
_entity_poly.pdbx_seq_one_letter_code
_entity_poly.pdbx_strand_id
1 'polypeptide(L)'
;MSSDTMPSIETRAQAPTEELFKYLTAQGNRSYGAGRLTQLGYALQVAHLAREAGAYDNTIVAALLHDIRQFIPVYEYMPVMIAPNGSQVGRRGHAVFGEIYLRELGFNDKTFRLVGAHEMAKRYLTVVDKDYYDKLTKISKNSLRLQVGAPP
;
A
#
# COMPACT_ATOMS: atom_id res chain seq x y z
N MET A 1 -9.92 -17.96 25.12
CA MET A 1 -11.04 -18.34 24.22
C MET A 1 -10.40 -18.67 22.89
N SER A 2 -10.20 -19.95 22.61
CA SER A 2 -9.59 -20.40 21.35
C SER A 2 -10.58 -20.18 20.22
N SER A 3 -10.18 -19.40 19.21
CA SER A 3 -10.90 -19.28 17.95
C SER A 3 -10.72 -20.58 17.21
N ASP A 4 -11.64 -21.53 17.41
CA ASP A 4 -11.73 -22.76 16.63
C ASP A 4 -12.31 -22.40 15.25
N THR A 5 -11.42 -21.89 14.39
CA THR A 5 -11.79 -21.49 13.03
C THR A 5 -12.03 -22.77 12.24
N MET A 6 -13.21 -22.92 11.64
CA MET A 6 -13.55 -24.15 10.91
C MET A 6 -12.51 -24.45 9.81
N PRO A 7 -12.02 -25.70 9.67
CA PRO A 7 -10.99 -26.09 8.71
C PRO A 7 -11.29 -25.69 7.25
N SER A 8 -12.57 -25.53 6.90
CA SER A 8 -13.00 -25.11 5.56
C SER A 8 -12.72 -23.64 5.26
N ILE A 9 -12.71 -22.77 6.29
CA ILE A 9 -12.40 -21.34 6.15
C ILE A 9 -10.90 -21.16 5.95
N GLU A 10 -10.07 -21.85 6.75
CA GLU A 10 -8.61 -21.83 6.61
C GLU A 10 -8.20 -22.32 5.22
N THR A 11 -8.76 -23.44 4.77
CA THR A 11 -8.51 -23.98 3.42
C THR A 11 -8.89 -22.99 2.32
N ARG A 12 -9.99 -22.24 2.49
CA ARG A 12 -10.45 -21.23 1.50
C ARG A 12 -9.57 -19.97 1.48
N ALA A 13 -9.02 -19.58 2.62
CA ALA A 13 -8.16 -18.41 2.77
C ALA A 13 -6.70 -18.68 2.36
N GLN A 14 -6.29 -19.94 2.38
CA GLN A 14 -4.90 -20.35 2.15
C GLN A 14 -4.43 -20.08 0.72
N ALA A 15 -5.19 -20.49 -0.31
CA ALA A 15 -4.79 -20.28 -1.70
C ALA A 15 -4.64 -18.78 -2.09
N PRO A 16 -5.59 -17.88 -1.78
CA PRO A 16 -5.42 -16.44 -1.99
C PRO A 16 -4.21 -15.84 -1.27
N THR A 17 -3.96 -16.31 -0.04
CA THR A 17 -2.83 -15.83 0.78
C THR A 17 -1.50 -16.28 0.17
N GLU A 18 -1.38 -17.56 -0.21
CA GLU A 18 -0.18 -18.09 -0.87
C GLU A 18 0.10 -17.36 -2.20
N GLU A 19 -0.94 -17.05 -2.98
CA GLU A 19 -0.80 -16.27 -4.20
C GLU A 19 -0.28 -14.85 -3.91
N LEU A 20 -0.82 -14.19 -2.88
CA LEU A 20 -0.35 -12.88 -2.43
C LEU A 20 1.14 -12.90 -2.07
N PHE A 21 1.58 -13.90 -1.30
CA PHE A 21 2.98 -14.07 -0.95
C PHE A 21 3.88 -14.32 -2.16
N LYS A 22 3.39 -15.06 -3.16
CA LYS A 22 4.12 -15.26 -4.43
C LYS A 22 4.34 -13.92 -5.14
N TYR A 23 3.31 -13.07 -5.25
CA TYR A 23 3.45 -11.74 -5.84
C TYR A 23 4.40 -10.83 -5.04
N LEU A 24 4.23 -10.77 -3.72
CA LEU A 24 5.08 -9.98 -2.83
C LEU A 24 6.57 -10.36 -2.97
N THR A 25 6.86 -11.65 -3.07
CA THR A 25 8.23 -12.16 -3.19
C THR A 25 8.79 -11.95 -4.60
N ALA A 26 8.03 -12.31 -5.63
CA ALA A 26 8.48 -12.24 -7.02
C ALA A 26 8.74 -10.79 -7.48
N GLN A 27 7.89 -9.85 -7.06
CA GLN A 27 7.97 -8.44 -7.47
C GLN A 27 8.62 -7.54 -6.41
N GLY A 28 8.95 -8.11 -5.25
CA GLY A 28 9.36 -7.35 -4.07
C GLY A 28 10.69 -6.64 -4.20
N ASN A 29 11.60 -7.17 -5.03
CA ASN A 29 12.96 -6.64 -5.21
C ASN A 29 13.02 -5.40 -6.11
N ARG A 30 11.89 -4.97 -6.69
CA ARG A 30 11.81 -3.71 -7.43
C ARG A 30 12.16 -2.53 -6.52
N SER A 31 12.82 -1.52 -7.07
CA SER A 31 13.25 -0.35 -6.30
C SER A 31 12.07 0.50 -5.82
N TYR A 32 12.14 0.95 -4.59
CA TYR A 32 11.29 1.99 -4.04
C TYR A 32 11.99 3.35 -4.20
N GLY A 33 11.66 4.04 -5.29
CA GLY A 33 12.28 5.32 -5.67
C GLY A 33 13.70 5.17 -6.18
N ALA A 34 14.54 6.16 -5.83
CA ALA A 34 15.93 6.22 -6.28
C ALA A 34 16.93 5.61 -5.29
N GLY A 35 16.46 5.01 -4.19
CA GLY A 35 17.30 4.46 -3.13
C GLY A 35 17.54 2.96 -3.26
N ARG A 36 18.28 2.40 -2.29
CA ARG A 36 18.53 0.96 -2.16
C ARG A 36 17.36 0.18 -1.54
N LEU A 37 16.30 0.88 -1.12
CA LEU A 37 15.13 0.26 -0.52
C LEU A 37 14.28 -0.42 -1.59
N THR A 38 13.86 -1.66 -1.34
CA THR A 38 12.97 -2.40 -2.22
C THR A 38 11.51 -2.15 -1.87
N GLN A 39 10.57 -2.41 -2.79
CA GLN A 39 9.13 -2.29 -2.53
C GLN A 39 8.70 -3.16 -1.34
N LEU A 40 9.17 -4.42 -1.29
CA LEU A 40 8.89 -5.31 -0.17
C LEU A 40 9.56 -4.83 1.12
N GLY A 41 10.79 -4.33 1.05
CA GLY A 41 11.50 -3.77 2.20
C GLY A 41 10.75 -2.58 2.81
N TYR A 42 10.25 -1.67 1.98
CA TYR A 42 9.42 -0.55 2.42
C TYR A 42 8.12 -1.02 3.07
N ALA A 43 7.38 -1.93 2.42
CA ALA A 43 6.14 -2.49 2.95
C ALA A 43 6.34 -3.17 4.33
N LEU A 44 7.42 -3.95 4.48
CA LEU A 44 7.77 -4.61 5.73
C LEU A 44 8.14 -3.60 6.84
N GLN A 45 8.87 -2.53 6.51
CA GLN A 45 9.19 -1.48 7.48
C GLN A 45 7.92 -0.78 7.98
N VAL A 46 6.99 -0.45 7.08
CA VAL A 46 5.72 0.20 7.45
C VAL A 46 4.86 -0.71 8.32
N ALA A 47 4.76 -2.01 7.99
CA ALA A 47 4.07 -3.00 8.81
C ALA A 47 4.73 -3.19 10.18
N HIS A 48 6.07 -3.24 10.22
CA HIS A 48 6.82 -3.35 11.47
C HIS A 48 6.55 -2.15 12.38
N LEU A 49 6.63 -0.92 11.86
CA LEU A 49 6.32 0.29 12.64
C LEU A 49 4.89 0.30 13.18
N ALA A 50 3.90 -0.16 12.39
CA ALA A 50 2.54 -0.29 12.87
C ALA A 50 2.43 -1.28 14.04
N ARG A 51 3.16 -2.40 13.97
CA ARG A 51 3.22 -3.38 15.06
C ARG A 51 3.87 -2.81 16.32
N GLU A 52 5.00 -2.13 16.19
CA GLU A 52 5.68 -1.49 17.33
C GLU A 52 4.83 -0.40 17.99
N ALA A 53 3.96 0.26 17.22
CA ALA A 53 2.99 1.22 17.73
C ALA A 53 1.76 0.58 18.43
N GLY A 54 1.71 -0.75 18.56
CA GLY A 54 0.60 -1.47 19.18
C GLY A 54 -0.70 -1.43 18.36
N ALA A 55 -0.60 -1.26 17.03
CA ALA A 55 -1.77 -1.21 16.17
C ALA A 55 -2.48 -2.57 16.09
N TYR A 56 -3.78 -2.54 15.82
CA TYR A 56 -4.57 -3.76 15.59
C TYR A 56 -4.06 -4.54 14.38
N ASP A 57 -4.24 -5.87 14.36
CA ASP A 57 -3.81 -6.75 13.27
C ASP A 57 -4.24 -6.26 11.89
N ASN A 58 -5.49 -5.80 11.74
CA ASN A 58 -5.99 -5.24 10.48
C ASN A 58 -5.20 -4.02 10.00
N THR A 59 -4.69 -3.21 10.94
CA THR A 59 -3.86 -2.05 10.62
C THR A 59 -2.46 -2.48 10.23
N ILE A 60 -1.90 -3.49 10.88
CA ILE A 60 -0.59 -4.07 10.53
C ILE A 60 -0.65 -4.69 9.13
N VAL A 61 -1.69 -5.45 8.83
CA VAL A 61 -1.93 -6.05 7.51
C VAL A 61 -2.17 -4.97 6.46
N ALA A 62 -2.99 -3.95 6.76
CA ALA A 62 -3.19 -2.83 5.84
C ALA A 62 -1.87 -2.07 5.57
N ALA A 63 -1.04 -1.88 6.60
CA ALA A 63 0.27 -1.26 6.48
C ALA A 63 1.21 -2.07 5.56
N LEU A 64 1.21 -3.40 5.67
CA LEU A 64 1.94 -4.29 4.76
C LEU A 64 1.43 -4.18 3.32
N LEU A 65 0.12 -4.08 3.13
CA LEU A 65 -0.53 -4.20 1.82
C LEU A 65 -0.96 -2.85 1.20
N HIS A 66 -0.63 -1.71 1.81
CA HIS A 66 -1.12 -0.40 1.35
C HIS A 66 -0.72 -0.07 -0.10
N ASP A 67 0.44 -0.56 -0.53
CA ASP A 67 0.96 -0.44 -1.89
C ASP A 67 0.84 -1.76 -2.69
N ILE A 68 -0.09 -2.68 -2.34
CA ILE A 68 -0.18 -4.04 -2.93
C ILE A 68 -0.22 -4.07 -4.46
N ARG A 69 -0.77 -3.03 -5.10
CA ARG A 69 -0.73 -2.90 -6.55
C ARG A 69 0.70 -3.04 -7.11
N GLN A 70 1.72 -2.62 -6.36
CA GLN A 70 3.13 -2.64 -6.75
C GLN A 70 3.68 -4.06 -6.85
N PHE A 71 2.85 -5.09 -6.65
CA PHE A 71 3.28 -6.49 -6.67
C PHE A 71 2.43 -7.36 -7.60
N ILE A 72 1.23 -6.92 -7.99
CA ILE A 72 0.29 -7.72 -8.79
C ILE A 72 0.40 -7.42 -10.30
N PRO A 73 0.07 -8.38 -11.19
CA PRO A 73 0.31 -8.24 -12.64
C PRO A 73 -0.43 -7.07 -13.31
N VAL A 74 -1.63 -6.75 -12.82
CA VAL A 74 -2.44 -5.63 -13.35
C VAL A 74 -1.71 -4.28 -13.27
N TYR A 75 -0.68 -4.16 -12.42
CA TYR A 75 0.18 -2.99 -12.31
C TYR A 75 0.72 -2.49 -13.65
N GLU A 76 1.13 -3.41 -14.52
CA GLU A 76 1.83 -3.06 -15.75
C GLU A 76 0.92 -2.30 -16.74
N TYR A 77 -0.39 -2.56 -16.67
CA TYR A 77 -1.41 -2.00 -17.56
C TYR A 77 -2.05 -0.71 -17.06
N MET A 78 -1.74 -0.24 -15.85
CA MET A 78 -2.34 0.99 -15.28
C MET A 78 -1.73 2.28 -15.86
N PRO A 79 -2.42 3.43 -15.90
CA PRO A 79 -1.83 4.68 -16.39
C PRO A 79 -0.65 5.16 -15.52
N VAL A 80 0.53 5.34 -16.13
CA VAL A 80 1.74 5.83 -15.45
C VAL A 80 1.63 7.32 -15.15
N MET A 81 2.07 7.72 -13.95
CA MET A 81 2.23 9.12 -13.57
C MET A 81 3.69 9.54 -13.77
N ILE A 82 3.90 10.47 -14.70
CA ILE A 82 5.21 11.03 -15.04
C ILE A 82 5.32 12.42 -14.44
N ALA A 83 6.37 12.65 -13.63
CA ALA A 83 6.68 13.98 -13.12
C ALA A 83 7.26 14.87 -14.25
N PRO A 84 7.24 16.21 -14.11
CA PRO A 84 7.76 17.13 -15.14
C PRO A 84 9.20 16.87 -15.57
N ASN A 85 10.01 16.24 -14.71
CA ASN A 85 11.39 15.83 -14.98
C ASN A 85 11.52 14.46 -15.70
N GLY A 86 10.42 13.89 -16.19
CA GLY A 86 10.39 12.60 -16.90
C GLY A 86 10.44 11.37 -15.99
N SER A 87 10.58 11.51 -14.67
CA SER A 87 10.63 10.36 -13.76
C SER A 87 9.24 9.75 -13.52
N GLN A 88 9.17 8.42 -13.45
CA GLN A 88 7.96 7.71 -13.02
C GLN A 88 7.81 7.84 -11.51
N VAL A 89 6.67 8.36 -11.04
CA VAL A 89 6.44 8.65 -9.61
C VAL A 89 5.21 7.94 -9.05
N GLY A 90 4.57 7.07 -9.85
CA GLY A 90 3.45 6.24 -9.45
C GLY A 90 2.51 5.93 -10.61
N ARG A 91 1.33 5.42 -10.27
CA ARG A 91 0.18 5.24 -11.18
C ARG A 91 -1.06 5.78 -10.47
N ARG A 92 -2.04 6.32 -11.22
CA ARG A 92 -3.24 6.96 -10.63
C ARG A 92 -4.26 5.92 -10.17
N GLY A 93 -5.07 6.24 -9.16
CA GLY A 93 -6.21 5.38 -8.72
C GLY A 93 -5.79 4.19 -7.86
N HIS A 94 -4.61 4.27 -7.28
CA HIS A 94 -3.81 3.11 -6.96
C HIS A 94 -4.16 2.49 -5.61
N ALA A 95 -4.65 3.34 -4.70
CA ALA A 95 -5.24 2.95 -3.45
C ALA A 95 -6.59 2.26 -3.70
N VAL A 96 -7.40 2.80 -4.63
CA VAL A 96 -8.70 2.24 -5.01
C VAL A 96 -8.56 0.85 -5.62
N PHE A 97 -7.58 0.63 -6.51
CA PHE A 97 -7.31 -0.71 -7.03
C PHE A 97 -6.86 -1.69 -5.94
N GLY A 98 -6.00 -1.26 -5.01
CA GLY A 98 -5.60 -2.08 -3.86
C GLY A 98 -6.79 -2.46 -2.97
N GLU A 99 -7.68 -1.50 -2.72
CA GLU A 99 -8.92 -1.73 -1.98
C GLU A 99 -9.82 -2.78 -2.65
N ILE A 100 -10.10 -2.61 -3.94
CA ILE A 100 -10.95 -3.53 -4.71
C ILE A 100 -10.33 -4.94 -4.72
N TYR A 101 -9.04 -5.04 -5.00
CA TYR A 101 -8.33 -6.32 -5.05
C TYR A 101 -8.39 -7.07 -3.71
N LEU A 102 -8.09 -6.39 -2.59
CA LEU A 102 -8.14 -7.02 -1.27
C LEU A 102 -9.57 -7.39 -0.85
N ARG A 103 -10.57 -6.59 -1.25
CA ARG A 103 -11.98 -6.93 -1.05
C ARG A 103 -12.36 -8.20 -1.80
N GLU A 104 -11.95 -8.33 -3.06
CA GLU A 104 -12.22 -9.52 -3.89
C GLU A 104 -11.50 -10.77 -3.36
N LEU A 105 -10.32 -10.62 -2.76
CA LEU A 105 -9.60 -11.69 -2.07
C LEU A 105 -10.23 -12.08 -0.72
N GLY A 106 -11.24 -11.37 -0.23
CA GLY A 106 -11.96 -11.70 1.00
C GLY A 106 -11.34 -11.14 2.29
N PHE A 107 -10.47 -10.14 2.21
CA PHE A 107 -10.01 -9.43 3.40
C PHE A 107 -11.18 -8.69 4.08
N ASN A 108 -11.07 -8.48 5.39
CA ASN A 108 -12.09 -7.72 6.11
C ASN A 108 -12.13 -6.24 5.68
N ASP A 109 -13.27 -5.61 5.94
CA ASP A 109 -13.57 -4.23 5.57
C ASP A 109 -12.58 -3.22 6.14
N LYS A 110 -12.18 -3.40 7.39
CA LYS A 110 -11.17 -2.55 8.04
C LYS A 110 -9.86 -2.56 7.26
N THR A 111 -9.39 -3.72 6.82
CA THR A 111 -8.11 -3.84 6.11
C THR A 111 -8.16 -3.18 4.73
N PHE A 112 -9.11 -3.58 3.88
CA PHE A 112 -9.12 -3.06 2.51
C PHE A 112 -9.47 -1.57 2.44
N ARG A 113 -10.31 -1.05 3.36
CA ARG A 113 -10.63 0.38 3.42
C ARG A 113 -9.45 1.22 3.88
N LEU A 114 -8.64 0.72 4.82
CA LEU A 114 -7.39 1.40 5.21
C LEU A 114 -6.42 1.49 4.03
N VAL A 115 -6.31 0.41 3.23
CA VAL A 115 -5.53 0.42 1.99
C VAL A 115 -6.11 1.43 1.00
N GLY A 116 -7.43 1.49 0.79
CA GLY A 116 -8.06 2.48 -0.09
C GLY A 116 -7.88 3.94 0.35
N ALA A 117 -7.80 4.17 1.65
CA ALA A 117 -7.76 5.51 2.22
C ALA A 117 -6.35 6.13 2.29
N HIS A 118 -5.26 5.37 2.09
CA HIS A 118 -3.92 5.86 2.41
C HIS A 118 -3.48 7.11 1.61
N GLU A 119 -3.88 7.23 0.33
CA GLU A 119 -3.63 8.45 -0.45
C GLU A 119 -4.44 9.64 0.07
N MET A 120 -5.68 9.41 0.52
CA MET A 120 -6.53 10.45 1.10
C MET A 120 -5.99 10.91 2.44
N ALA A 121 -5.55 9.97 3.28
CA ALA A 121 -4.88 10.26 4.54
C ALA A 121 -3.64 11.15 4.33
N LYS A 122 -2.81 10.82 3.33
CA LYS A 122 -1.65 11.66 2.95
C LYS A 122 -2.06 13.08 2.60
N ARG A 123 -3.08 13.26 1.73
CA ARG A 123 -3.56 14.60 1.32
C ARG A 123 -4.15 15.38 2.48
N TYR A 124 -4.94 14.72 3.33
CA TYR A 124 -5.52 15.32 4.52
C TYR A 124 -4.42 15.82 5.48
N LEU A 125 -3.45 14.96 5.80
CA LEU A 125 -2.35 15.29 6.71
C LEU A 125 -1.50 16.44 6.19
N THR A 126 -1.26 16.55 4.87
CA THR A 126 -0.56 17.72 4.31
C THR A 126 -1.32 19.04 4.41
N VAL A 127 -2.63 19.01 4.67
CA VAL A 127 -3.44 20.22 4.89
C VAL A 127 -3.53 20.56 6.36
N VAL A 128 -3.69 19.56 7.24
CA VAL A 128 -3.98 19.79 8.66
C VAL A 128 -2.73 19.84 9.56
N ASP A 129 -1.64 19.19 9.15
CA ASP A 129 -0.36 19.22 9.85
C ASP A 129 0.67 19.93 8.96
N LYS A 130 1.05 21.15 9.38
CA LYS A 130 1.96 22.04 8.65
C LYS A 130 3.35 21.44 8.45
N ASP A 131 3.77 20.52 9.32
CA ASP A 131 5.08 19.89 9.26
C ASP A 131 5.03 18.55 8.51
N TYR A 132 3.84 18.04 8.18
CA TYR A 132 3.69 16.72 7.57
C TYR A 132 4.24 16.67 6.15
N TYR A 133 4.05 17.74 5.38
CA TYR A 133 4.58 17.79 4.02
C TYR A 133 6.08 17.55 4.00
N ASP A 134 6.83 18.15 4.94
CA ASP A 134 8.28 18.05 4.96
C ASP A 134 8.79 16.65 5.31
N LYS A 135 8.03 15.87 6.07
CA LYS A 135 8.30 14.48 6.43
C LYS A 135 8.09 13.50 5.25
N LEU A 136 7.42 13.93 4.16
CA LEU A 136 7.19 13.06 3.01
C LEU A 136 8.49 12.76 2.25
N THR A 137 8.63 11.49 1.83
CA THR A 137 9.68 11.09 0.89
C THR A 137 9.56 11.85 -0.44
N LYS A 138 10.68 11.98 -1.18
CA LYS A 138 10.67 12.64 -2.51
C LYS A 138 9.62 12.04 -3.46
N ILE A 139 9.46 10.72 -3.46
CA ILE A 139 8.44 10.02 -4.25
C ILE A 139 7.03 10.41 -3.79
N SER A 140 6.81 10.45 -2.48
CA SER A 140 5.51 10.84 -1.90
C SER A 140 5.15 12.29 -2.23
N LYS A 141 6.11 13.22 -2.18
CA LYS A 141 5.94 14.62 -2.61
C LYS A 141 5.60 14.71 -4.10
N ASN A 142 6.30 13.97 -4.95
CA ASN A 142 6.05 13.97 -6.39
C ASN A 142 4.69 13.37 -6.75
N SER A 143 4.34 12.23 -6.16
CA SER A 143 3.03 11.58 -6.37
C SER A 143 1.89 12.47 -5.88
N LEU A 144 2.05 13.15 -4.73
CA LEU A 144 1.08 14.11 -4.22
C LEU A 144 0.88 15.26 -5.20
N ARG A 145 1.96 15.83 -5.73
CA ARG A 145 1.88 16.94 -6.70
C ARG A 145 1.07 16.59 -7.95
N LEU A 146 1.20 15.36 -8.44
CA LEU A 146 0.43 14.89 -9.58
C LEU A 146 -1.01 14.49 -9.23
N GLN A 147 -1.32 14.26 -7.96
CA GLN A 147 -2.67 13.94 -7.49
C GLN A 147 -3.52 15.19 -7.28
N VAL A 148 -2.95 16.25 -6.68
CA VAL A 148 -3.69 17.44 -6.23
C VAL A 148 -3.14 18.77 -6.76
N GLY A 149 -2.04 18.78 -7.51
CA GLY A 149 -1.38 20.01 -7.96
C GLY A 149 -0.33 20.51 -6.97
N ALA A 150 -0.12 21.82 -6.87
CA ALA A 150 0.80 22.37 -5.87
C ALA A 150 0.23 22.12 -4.45
N PRO A 151 1.03 21.59 -3.51
CA PRO A 151 0.62 21.59 -2.10
C PRO A 151 0.45 23.04 -1.61
N PRO A 152 -0.38 23.29 -0.57
CA PRO A 152 -0.51 24.60 0.04
C PRO A 152 0.81 25.13 0.60
#